data_AF-A0A4W5L157-F1
#
_entry.id   AF-A0A4W5L157-F1
#
_cell.length_a   1.000
_cell.length_b   1.000
_cell.length_c   1.000
_cell.angle_alpha   90.00
_cell.angle_beta   90.00
_cell.angle_gamma   90.00
#
_symmetry.space_group_name_H-M   'P 1'
#
loop_
_entity.id
_entity.type
_entity.pdbx_description
1 polymer ?
#
loop_
_entity_poly.entity_id
_entity_poly.type
_entity_poly.pdbx_seq_one_letter_code
_entity_poly.pdbx_strand_id
1 'polypeptide(L)'
;CFHNTLSLVNNTVHTLLSFLIGPNNKSVFSLFSCRYYDQLCAVEPKFPFSENQLCLTFTWKDAFDKGSLFGGSVKLALASLGYEKTCVLFNGAALASQIASEQNLDSDEGLKAAAKYYQLASGAFGHIKDTVLSALNREPTMDVSPETVGTLSLIMLAQAQEVFFLKATSDKMKDAIIAKLANQTADFYGDAFKQCQYKENLPKEVLPVLAAKHCIMQANAELHQSLLAKQKKHFGEEIARLQVHTHTHTHTPLTT
;
A
#
# COMPACT_ATOMS: atom_id res chain seq x y z
N CYS A 1 21.90 -6.33 -5.62
CA CYS A 1 20.95 -6.91 -6.58
C CYS A 1 19.51 -6.86 -6.06
N PHE A 2 19.18 -7.54 -4.95
CA PHE A 2 17.84 -7.56 -4.34
C PHE A 2 17.26 -6.17 -3.97
N HIS A 3 18.07 -5.26 -3.44
CA HIS A 3 17.65 -3.88 -3.12
C HIS A 3 17.21 -3.10 -4.38
N ASN A 4 17.82 -3.38 -5.54
CA ASN A 4 17.51 -2.70 -6.81
C ASN A 4 16.21 -3.22 -7.44
N THR A 5 15.94 -4.53 -7.34
CA THR A 5 14.68 -5.13 -7.83
C THR A 5 13.50 -4.73 -6.95
N LEU A 6 13.70 -4.65 -5.63
CA LEU A 6 12.70 -4.13 -4.69
C LEU A 6 12.43 -2.64 -4.88
N SER A 7 13.48 -1.84 -5.10
CA SER A 7 13.37 -0.42 -5.45
C SER A 7 12.59 -0.20 -6.74
N LEU A 8 12.87 -0.98 -7.80
CA LEU A 8 12.16 -0.89 -9.09
C LEU A 8 10.65 -1.16 -8.95
N VAL A 9 10.30 -2.15 -8.11
CA VAL A 9 8.92 -2.58 -7.85
C VAL A 9 8.20 -1.61 -6.90
N ASN A 10 8.92 -0.99 -5.95
CA ASN A 10 8.37 0.07 -5.09
C ASN A 10 8.11 1.37 -5.87
N ASN A 11 8.95 1.67 -6.87
CA ASN A 11 8.83 2.85 -7.74
C ASN A 11 7.52 2.85 -8.56
N THR A 12 6.92 1.70 -8.81
CA THR A 12 5.70 1.60 -9.61
C THR A 12 4.45 2.07 -8.86
N VAL A 13 4.26 1.64 -7.61
CA VAL A 13 3.18 2.15 -6.73
C VAL A 13 3.44 3.62 -6.36
N HIS A 14 4.72 4.00 -6.26
CA HIS A 14 5.16 5.37 -6.00
C HIS A 14 4.93 6.34 -7.18
N THR A 15 5.10 5.88 -8.43
CA THR A 15 4.82 6.70 -9.64
C THR A 15 3.34 7.07 -9.74
N LEU A 16 2.46 6.25 -9.16
CA LEU A 16 1.01 6.47 -9.21
C LEU A 16 0.50 7.49 -8.20
N LEU A 17 1.19 7.63 -7.08
CA LEU A 17 0.80 8.57 -6.02
C LEU A 17 1.62 9.86 -6.07
N SER A 18 2.83 9.83 -6.65
CA SER A 18 3.68 11.01 -6.87
C SER A 18 3.08 12.02 -7.86
N PHE A 19 2.13 11.62 -8.69
CA PHE A 19 1.37 12.54 -9.55
C PHE A 19 0.42 13.48 -8.78
N LEU A 20 0.08 13.16 -7.51
CA LEU A 20 -0.88 13.95 -6.74
C LEU A 20 -0.23 15.07 -5.91
N ILE A 21 1.06 14.98 -5.59
CA ILE A 21 1.75 15.93 -4.72
C ILE A 21 3.16 16.16 -5.25
N GLY A 22 3.44 17.38 -5.73
CA GLY A 22 4.73 17.77 -6.29
C GLY A 22 5.92 17.58 -5.32
N PRO A 23 7.16 17.67 -5.83
CA PRO A 23 8.37 17.15 -5.15
C PRO A 23 8.80 17.89 -3.87
N ASN A 24 8.12 18.96 -3.44
CA ASN A 24 8.57 19.78 -2.31
C ASN A 24 7.55 19.78 -1.15
N ASN A 25 8.03 19.45 0.05
CA ASN A 25 7.40 19.62 1.38
C ASN A 25 6.43 18.53 1.91
N LYS A 26 6.78 17.24 1.76
CA LYS A 26 5.98 16.08 2.19
C LYS A 26 5.69 16.00 3.70
N SER A 27 6.65 16.36 4.56
CA SER A 27 6.44 16.38 6.02
C SER A 27 5.46 17.49 6.46
N VAL A 28 5.52 18.65 5.81
CA VAL A 28 4.59 19.77 6.03
C VAL A 28 3.19 19.42 5.51
N PHE A 29 3.10 18.75 4.35
CA PHE A 29 1.82 18.31 3.79
C PHE A 29 1.14 17.21 4.63
N SER A 30 1.91 16.32 5.27
CA SER A 30 1.39 15.31 6.21
C SER A 30 0.73 15.96 7.42
N LEU A 31 1.44 16.91 8.05
CA LEU A 31 0.91 17.66 9.19
C LEU A 31 -0.28 18.52 8.82
N PHE A 32 -0.29 19.11 7.62
CA PHE A 32 -1.39 19.92 7.13
C PHE A 32 -2.65 19.09 6.88
N SER A 33 -2.51 17.91 6.25
CA SER A 33 -3.64 17.03 5.93
C SER A 33 -4.29 16.46 7.19
N CYS A 34 -3.50 16.02 8.18
CA CYS A 34 -4.04 15.54 9.47
C CYS A 34 -4.72 16.68 10.25
N ARG A 35 -4.08 17.86 10.36
CA ARG A 35 -4.69 19.01 11.04
C ARG A 35 -5.97 19.45 10.35
N TYR A 36 -6.00 19.45 9.02
CA TYR A 36 -7.20 19.79 8.28
C TYR A 36 -8.32 18.78 8.53
N TYR A 37 -8.03 17.48 8.45
CA TYR A 37 -8.99 16.43 8.80
C TYR A 37 -9.53 16.56 10.23
N ASP A 38 -8.65 16.83 11.20
CA ASP A 38 -9.03 17.03 12.60
C ASP A 38 -9.93 18.26 12.76
N GLN A 39 -9.65 19.35 12.04
CA GLN A 39 -10.50 20.54 12.05
C GLN A 39 -11.85 20.29 11.40
N LEU A 40 -11.91 19.54 10.29
CA LEU A 40 -13.19 19.15 9.68
C LEU A 40 -14.02 18.33 10.67
N CYS A 41 -13.42 17.37 11.37
CA CYS A 41 -14.09 16.61 12.44
C CYS A 41 -14.57 17.51 13.59
N ALA A 42 -13.76 18.49 14.00
CA ALA A 42 -14.09 19.39 15.11
C ALA A 42 -15.17 20.43 14.76
N VAL A 43 -15.32 20.74 13.47
CA VAL A 43 -16.29 21.70 12.94
C VAL A 43 -17.62 21.02 12.60
N GLU A 44 -17.59 19.76 12.16
CA GLU A 44 -18.78 18.96 11.80
C GLU A 44 -19.95 19.05 12.79
N PRO A 45 -19.79 18.84 14.12
CA PRO A 45 -20.92 18.90 15.05
C PRO A 45 -21.40 20.33 15.36
N LYS A 46 -20.67 21.37 14.93
CA LYS A 46 -20.97 22.77 15.26
C LYS A 46 -21.84 23.46 14.21
N PHE A 47 -22.09 22.81 13.08
CA PHE A 47 -22.79 23.38 11.95
C PHE A 47 -23.79 22.36 11.37
N PRO A 48 -24.94 22.82 10.83
CA PRO A 48 -25.99 21.95 10.31
C PRO A 48 -25.65 21.41 8.91
N PHE A 49 -24.52 20.70 8.76
CA PHE A 49 -24.11 20.07 7.50
C PHE A 49 -25.09 18.97 7.07
N SER A 50 -25.63 18.22 8.03
CA SER A 50 -26.57 17.10 7.79
C SER A 50 -27.96 17.54 7.35
N GLU A 51 -28.31 18.82 7.55
CA GLU A 51 -29.62 19.39 7.21
C GLU A 51 -29.62 20.09 5.85
N ASN A 52 -28.53 20.00 5.08
CA ASN A 52 -28.31 20.72 3.82
C ASN A 52 -28.50 22.25 3.92
N GLN A 53 -28.48 22.82 5.12
CA GLN A 53 -28.60 24.27 5.34
C GLN A 53 -27.32 25.02 4.97
N LEU A 54 -26.18 24.31 4.90
CA LEU A 54 -24.90 24.79 4.41
C LEU A 54 -24.56 24.12 3.08
N CYS A 55 -24.68 24.89 1.99
CA CYS A 55 -24.34 24.41 0.64
C CYS A 55 -22.85 24.63 0.34
N LEU A 56 -21.96 23.92 1.03
CA LEU A 56 -20.53 23.89 0.71
C LEU A 56 -20.25 22.70 -0.20
N THR A 57 -19.99 22.99 -1.48
CA THR A 57 -19.68 21.95 -2.48
C THR A 57 -18.18 21.74 -2.59
N PHE A 58 -17.75 20.50 -2.38
CA PHE A 58 -16.37 20.06 -2.54
C PHE A 58 -16.22 19.32 -3.86
N THR A 59 -15.19 19.63 -4.63
CA THR A 59 -14.93 19.00 -5.94
C THR A 59 -13.58 18.33 -5.93
N TRP A 60 -13.56 17.01 -6.10
CA TRP A 60 -12.34 16.22 -6.23
C TRP A 60 -12.30 15.49 -7.57
N LYS A 61 -11.09 15.17 -8.02
CA LYS A 61 -10.82 14.39 -9.22
C LYS A 61 -10.43 12.97 -8.80
N ASP A 62 -10.91 11.98 -9.55
CA ASP A 62 -10.50 10.59 -9.37
C ASP A 62 -8.98 10.43 -9.55
N ALA A 63 -8.33 9.78 -8.59
CA ALA A 63 -6.89 9.59 -8.52
C ALA A 63 -6.31 8.69 -9.63
N PHE A 64 -7.09 7.73 -10.12
CA PHE A 64 -6.65 6.75 -11.13
C PHE A 64 -7.13 7.11 -12.54
N ASP A 65 -7.99 8.11 -12.67
CA ASP A 65 -8.43 8.59 -13.96
C ASP A 65 -7.32 9.38 -14.71
N LYS A 66 -6.76 8.70 -15.71
CA LYS A 66 -5.78 9.26 -16.65
C LYS A 66 -6.42 10.18 -17.69
N GLY A 67 -7.74 10.34 -17.69
CA GLY A 67 -8.50 11.05 -18.72
C GLY A 67 -8.56 10.28 -20.03
N SER A 68 -9.54 10.60 -20.86
CA SER A 68 -9.60 10.12 -22.24
C SER A 68 -9.01 11.17 -23.18
N LEU A 69 -8.40 10.75 -24.29
CA LEU A 69 -7.98 11.65 -25.39
C LEU A 69 -9.13 12.53 -25.91
N PHE A 70 -10.38 12.12 -25.67
CA PHE A 70 -11.59 12.82 -26.10
C PHE A 70 -12.58 13.12 -24.95
N GLY A 71 -12.17 12.91 -23.69
CA GLY A 71 -13.05 13.07 -22.52
C GLY A 71 -12.28 13.56 -21.31
N GLY A 72 -12.76 14.66 -20.71
CA GLY A 72 -12.14 15.27 -19.53
C GLY A 72 -12.12 14.34 -18.31
N SER A 73 -11.29 14.68 -17.34
CA SER A 73 -11.15 13.89 -16.12
C SER A 73 -12.47 13.75 -15.34
N VAL A 74 -12.75 12.56 -14.82
CA VAL A 74 -13.85 12.27 -13.89
C VAL A 74 -13.66 13.14 -12.64
N LYS A 75 -14.58 14.09 -12.47
CA LYS A 75 -14.68 14.96 -11.31
C LYS A 75 -16.02 14.69 -10.65
N LEU A 76 -16.01 14.61 -9.33
CA LEU A 76 -17.21 14.49 -8.53
C LEU A 76 -17.29 15.68 -7.58
N ALA A 77 -18.39 16.42 -7.69
CA ALA A 77 -18.69 17.58 -6.86
C ALA A 77 -19.85 17.26 -5.92
N LEU A 78 -19.60 17.24 -4.61
CA LEU A 78 -20.60 16.92 -3.59
C LEU A 78 -20.65 18.00 -2.51
N ALA A 79 -21.87 18.39 -2.14
CA ALA A 79 -22.12 19.15 -0.92
C ALA A 79 -22.14 18.23 0.30
N SER A 80 -21.00 17.61 0.61
CA SER A 80 -20.85 16.67 1.72
C SER A 80 -19.51 16.85 2.41
N LEU A 81 -19.55 17.12 3.72
CA LEU A 81 -18.35 17.14 4.55
C LEU A 81 -17.72 15.74 4.69
N GLY A 82 -18.54 14.69 4.66
CA GLY A 82 -18.07 13.30 4.65
C GLY A 82 -17.26 12.98 3.39
N TYR A 83 -17.64 13.55 2.25
CA TYR A 83 -16.86 13.46 1.01
C TYR A 83 -15.50 14.14 1.13
N GLU A 84 -15.48 15.39 1.61
CA GLU A 84 -14.23 16.12 1.86
C GLU A 84 -13.29 15.35 2.79
N LYS A 85 -13.80 14.88 3.94
CA LYS A 85 -13.03 14.08 4.90
C LYS A 85 -12.46 12.82 4.26
N THR A 86 -13.23 12.13 3.43
CA THR A 86 -12.79 10.92 2.72
C THR A 86 -11.63 11.22 1.78
N CYS A 87 -11.75 12.25 0.94
CA CYS A 87 -10.70 12.63 -0.02
C CYS A 87 -9.43 13.13 0.67
N VAL A 88 -9.56 13.91 1.75
CA VAL A 88 -8.42 14.37 2.56
C VAL A 88 -7.70 13.18 3.20
N LEU A 89 -8.44 12.23 3.75
CA LEU A 89 -7.85 11.03 4.36
C LEU A 89 -7.17 10.14 3.32
N PHE A 90 -7.76 10.00 2.13
CA PHE A 90 -7.16 9.28 1.00
C PHE A 90 -5.81 9.88 0.63
N ASN A 91 -5.73 11.21 0.48
CA ASN A 91 -4.48 11.90 0.19
C ASN A 91 -3.45 11.78 1.34
N GLY A 92 -3.91 11.78 2.58
CA GLY A 92 -3.05 11.50 3.74
C GLY A 92 -2.42 10.11 3.69
N ALA A 93 -3.21 9.10 3.33
CA ALA A 93 -2.73 7.72 3.15
C ALA A 93 -1.76 7.60 1.97
N ALA A 94 -2.10 8.22 0.83
CA ALA A 94 -1.26 8.28 -0.36
C ALA A 94 0.09 8.97 -0.14
N LEU A 95 0.12 10.02 0.68
CA LEU A 95 1.35 10.67 1.07
C LEU A 95 2.16 9.79 2.03
N ALA A 96 1.51 9.19 3.02
CA ALA A 96 2.19 8.30 3.96
C ALA A 96 2.89 7.14 3.23
N SER A 97 2.24 6.53 2.24
CA SER A 97 2.87 5.48 1.43
C SER A 97 4.07 6.00 0.62
N GLN A 98 4.01 7.24 0.10
CA GLN A 98 5.16 7.85 -0.57
C GLN A 98 6.34 8.09 0.37
N ILE A 99 6.07 8.65 1.57
CA ILE A 99 7.11 8.87 2.58
C ILE A 99 7.75 7.53 2.95
N ALA A 100 6.94 6.47 3.13
CA ALA A 100 7.43 5.14 3.44
C ALA A 100 8.38 4.58 2.37
N SER A 101 8.03 4.73 1.09
CA SER A 101 8.85 4.24 -0.03
C SER A 101 10.17 4.99 -0.23
N GLU A 102 10.28 6.22 0.29
CA GLU A 102 11.48 7.06 0.18
C GLU A 102 12.45 6.88 1.34
N GLN A 103 12.09 6.06 2.33
CA GLN A 103 12.99 5.77 3.44
C GLN A 103 14.18 4.94 2.98
N ASN A 104 15.34 5.21 3.59
CA ASN A 104 16.51 4.36 3.43
C ASN A 104 16.31 3.04 4.17
N LEU A 105 16.07 1.94 3.45
CA LEU A 105 15.82 0.63 4.06
C LEU A 105 17.11 -0.07 4.55
N ASP A 106 18.28 0.55 4.37
CA ASP A 106 19.56 0.08 4.95
C ASP A 106 19.83 0.68 6.34
N SER A 107 19.00 1.62 6.83
CA SER A 107 19.10 2.16 8.19
C SER A 107 17.94 1.72 9.09
N ASP A 108 18.24 1.52 10.37
CA ASP A 108 17.24 1.16 11.39
C ASP A 108 16.13 2.21 11.51
N GLU A 109 16.51 3.48 11.47
CA GLU A 109 15.56 4.60 11.49
C GLU A 109 14.67 4.59 10.25
N GLY A 110 15.22 4.32 9.07
CA GLY A 110 14.48 4.26 7.82
C GLY A 110 13.52 3.08 7.77
N LEU A 111 13.96 1.88 8.19
CA LEU A 111 13.09 0.71 8.35
C LEU A 111 11.93 0.99 9.32
N LYS A 112 12.22 1.57 10.48
CA LYS A 112 11.18 1.93 11.47
C LYS A 112 10.21 2.96 10.92
N ALA A 113 10.69 3.97 10.23
CA ALA A 113 9.86 4.99 9.59
C ALA A 113 8.98 4.40 8.48
N ALA A 114 9.55 3.57 7.59
CA ALA A 114 8.82 2.94 6.50
C ALA A 114 7.68 2.07 7.03
N ALA A 115 7.98 1.18 8.00
CA ALA A 115 6.96 0.33 8.63
C ALA A 115 5.84 1.15 9.26
N LYS A 116 6.16 2.25 9.96
CA LYS A 116 5.17 3.14 10.57
C LYS A 116 4.25 3.77 9.52
N TYR A 117 4.83 4.33 8.46
CA TYR A 117 4.06 5.06 7.46
C TYR A 117 3.23 4.12 6.56
N TYR A 118 3.72 2.93 6.24
CA TYR A 118 2.91 1.91 5.56
C TYR A 118 1.74 1.44 6.42
N GLN A 119 1.94 1.21 7.72
CA GLN A 119 0.83 0.88 8.63
C GLN A 119 -0.18 2.03 8.76
N LEU A 120 0.29 3.27 8.80
CA LEU A 120 -0.58 4.45 8.81
C LEU A 120 -1.44 4.53 7.54
N ALA A 121 -0.82 4.35 6.37
CA ALA A 121 -1.54 4.33 5.09
C ALA A 121 -2.54 3.18 5.02
N SER A 122 -2.15 1.98 5.46
CA SER A 122 -3.01 0.81 5.52
C SER A 122 -4.26 1.05 6.38
N GLY A 123 -4.07 1.60 7.59
CA GLY A 123 -5.15 1.93 8.50
C GLY A 123 -6.08 3.03 7.97
N ALA A 124 -5.52 4.07 7.35
CA ALA A 124 -6.31 5.15 6.76
C ALA A 124 -7.18 4.65 5.59
N PHE A 125 -6.62 3.87 4.67
CA PHE A 125 -7.40 3.24 3.60
C PHE A 125 -8.45 2.26 4.13
N GLY A 126 -8.12 1.49 5.18
CA GLY A 126 -9.07 0.61 5.87
C GLY A 126 -10.23 1.39 6.49
N HIS A 127 -9.95 2.53 7.12
CA HIS A 127 -11.00 3.38 7.67
C HIS A 127 -11.92 3.96 6.58
N ILE A 128 -11.36 4.37 5.43
CA ILE A 128 -12.16 4.83 4.29
C ILE A 128 -13.07 3.70 3.80
N LYS A 129 -12.53 2.48 3.65
CA LYS A 129 -13.30 1.31 3.20
C LYS A 129 -14.55 1.11 4.06
N ASP A 130 -14.40 1.22 5.38
CA ASP A 130 -15.49 0.94 6.33
C ASP A 130 -16.50 2.09 6.43
N THR A 131 -16.13 3.32 6.05
CA THR A 131 -16.95 4.52 6.30
C THR A 131 -17.49 5.20 5.04
N VAL A 132 -16.86 5.03 3.87
CA VAL A 132 -17.15 5.82 2.65
C VAL A 132 -18.62 5.77 2.23
N LEU A 133 -19.25 4.59 2.26
CA LEU A 133 -20.65 4.45 1.84
C LEU A 133 -21.60 5.24 2.76
N SER A 134 -21.35 5.20 4.07
CA SER A 134 -22.12 5.94 5.07
C SER A 134 -21.85 7.46 5.01
N ALA A 135 -20.61 7.84 4.68
CA ALA A 135 -20.21 9.25 4.61
C ALA A 135 -20.77 9.97 3.37
N LEU A 136 -20.95 9.25 2.26
CA LEU A 136 -21.42 9.82 0.99
C LEU A 136 -22.93 9.62 0.76
N ASN A 137 -23.54 8.58 1.32
CA ASN A 137 -24.92 8.16 1.06
C ASN A 137 -25.24 8.03 -0.46
N ARG A 138 -24.21 7.68 -1.25
CA ARG A 138 -24.26 7.44 -2.70
C ARG A 138 -22.99 6.69 -3.11
N GLU A 139 -22.94 6.29 -4.37
CA GLU A 139 -21.77 5.64 -4.96
C GLU A 139 -20.57 6.62 -5.04
N PRO A 140 -19.39 6.23 -4.51
CA PRO A 140 -18.16 7.02 -4.61
C PRO A 140 -17.55 6.98 -6.02
N THR A 141 -16.54 7.81 -6.27
CA THR A 141 -15.60 7.60 -7.39
C THR A 141 -14.81 6.31 -7.19
N MET A 142 -14.21 5.80 -8.27
CA MET A 142 -13.64 4.46 -8.29
C MET A 142 -12.43 4.33 -7.36
N ASP A 143 -11.64 5.39 -7.28
CA ASP A 143 -10.47 5.52 -6.39
C ASP A 143 -10.78 5.33 -4.90
N VAL A 144 -11.91 5.86 -4.43
CA VAL A 144 -12.35 5.80 -3.02
C VAL A 144 -13.42 4.73 -2.75
N SER A 145 -13.74 3.90 -3.75
CA SER A 145 -14.63 2.74 -3.54
C SER A 145 -14.08 1.76 -2.49
N PRO A 146 -14.95 1.13 -1.68
CA PRO A 146 -14.52 0.16 -0.65
C PRO A 146 -13.59 -0.93 -1.20
N GLU A 147 -13.84 -1.37 -2.43
CA GLU A 147 -13.06 -2.37 -3.13
C GLU A 147 -11.64 -1.89 -3.45
N THR A 148 -11.50 -0.65 -3.94
CA THR A 148 -10.21 -0.06 -4.30
C THR A 148 -9.40 0.25 -3.05
N VAL A 149 -9.95 1.00 -2.10
CA VAL A 149 -9.24 1.34 -0.86
C VAL A 149 -8.97 0.11 0.02
N GLY A 150 -9.81 -0.92 -0.03
CA GLY A 150 -9.54 -2.20 0.61
C GLY A 150 -8.31 -2.91 0.02
N THR A 151 -8.17 -2.86 -1.31
CA THR A 151 -6.99 -3.41 -2.00
C THR A 151 -5.74 -2.60 -1.65
N LEU A 152 -5.82 -1.27 -1.68
CA LEU A 152 -4.72 -0.38 -1.28
C LEU A 152 -4.29 -0.61 0.18
N SER A 153 -5.25 -0.74 1.10
CA SER A 153 -4.99 -1.05 2.51
C SER A 153 -4.18 -2.35 2.67
N LEU A 154 -4.53 -3.40 1.92
CA LEU A 154 -3.83 -4.68 1.96
C LEU A 154 -2.43 -4.60 1.33
N ILE A 155 -2.26 -3.86 0.23
CA ILE A 155 -0.94 -3.62 -0.38
C ILE A 155 -0.02 -2.91 0.62
N MET A 156 -0.53 -1.88 1.31
CA MET A 156 0.25 -1.16 2.33
C MET A 156 0.62 -2.06 3.51
N LEU A 157 -0.29 -2.95 3.92
CA LEU A 157 0.00 -3.93 4.97
C LEU A 157 1.09 -4.93 4.54
N ALA A 158 1.03 -5.41 3.30
CA ALA A 158 2.06 -6.29 2.73
C ALA A 158 3.43 -5.61 2.72
N GLN A 159 3.50 -4.34 2.29
CA GLN A 159 4.74 -3.54 2.31
C GLN A 159 5.25 -3.29 3.73
N ALA A 160 4.38 -3.05 4.71
CA ALA A 160 4.79 -2.96 6.12
C ALA A 160 5.40 -4.27 6.63
N GLN A 161 4.78 -5.41 6.30
CA GLN A 161 5.27 -6.73 6.70
C GLN A 161 6.62 -7.07 6.03
N GLU A 162 6.81 -6.66 4.78
CA GLU A 162 8.08 -6.77 4.07
C GLU A 162 9.19 -5.99 4.77
N VAL A 163 8.91 -4.77 5.25
CA VAL A 163 9.88 -3.98 6.02
C VAL A 163 10.27 -4.68 7.32
N PHE A 164 9.32 -5.35 8.01
CA PHE A 164 9.66 -6.18 9.17
C PHE A 164 10.54 -7.38 8.81
N PHE A 165 10.29 -8.03 7.66
CA PHE A 165 11.17 -9.08 7.13
C PHE A 165 12.59 -8.55 6.86
N LEU A 166 12.72 -7.39 6.22
CA LEU A 166 14.02 -6.76 5.96
C LEU A 166 14.75 -6.44 7.27
N LYS A 167 14.04 -5.89 8.26
CA LYS A 167 14.61 -5.61 9.58
C LYS A 167 15.08 -6.87 10.28
N ALA A 168 14.26 -7.92 10.33
CA ALA A 168 14.65 -9.20 10.95
C ALA A 168 15.87 -9.84 10.27
N THR A 169 16.00 -9.66 8.95
CA THR A 169 17.16 -10.11 8.18
C THR A 169 18.41 -9.30 8.51
N SER A 170 18.29 -7.96 8.57
CA SER A 170 19.37 -7.05 8.98
C SER A 170 19.89 -7.36 10.39
N ASP A 171 18.96 -7.64 11.31
CA ASP A 171 19.24 -8.02 12.70
C ASP A 171 19.80 -9.44 12.85
N LYS A 172 19.91 -10.20 11.75
CA LYS A 172 20.35 -11.61 11.74
C LYS A 172 19.56 -12.44 12.74
N MET A 173 18.24 -12.24 12.80
CA MET A 173 17.35 -13.04 13.62
C MET A 173 17.38 -14.52 13.18
N LYS A 174 16.83 -15.40 14.02
CA LYS A 174 16.75 -16.83 13.70
C LYS A 174 16.01 -17.05 12.37
N ASP A 175 16.51 -17.93 11.51
CA ASP A 175 15.90 -18.28 10.21
C ASP A 175 14.43 -18.67 10.34
N ALA A 176 14.05 -19.35 11.43
CA ALA A 176 12.66 -19.70 11.70
C ALA A 176 11.72 -18.48 11.84
N ILE A 177 12.22 -17.35 12.33
CA ILE A 177 11.46 -16.10 12.42
C ILE A 177 11.41 -15.43 11.06
N ILE A 178 12.55 -15.32 10.38
CA ILE A 178 12.65 -14.69 9.06
C ILE A 178 11.76 -15.41 8.05
N ALA A 179 11.77 -16.75 8.04
CA ALA A 179 10.90 -17.57 7.19
C ALA A 179 9.41 -17.32 7.44
N LYS A 180 9.00 -17.19 8.71
CA LYS A 180 7.60 -16.90 9.06
C LYS A 180 7.19 -15.51 8.60
N LEU A 181 8.06 -14.51 8.77
CA LEU A 181 7.81 -13.16 8.29
C LEU A 181 7.66 -13.14 6.77
N ALA A 182 8.59 -13.77 6.05
CA ALA A 182 8.55 -13.89 4.59
C ALA A 182 7.27 -14.59 4.10
N ASN A 183 6.86 -15.69 4.75
CA ASN A 183 5.64 -16.40 4.39
C ASN A 183 4.39 -15.54 4.59
N GLN A 184 4.28 -14.85 5.72
CA GLN A 184 3.16 -13.94 5.98
C GLN A 184 3.12 -12.77 4.98
N THR A 185 4.29 -12.22 4.63
CA THR A 185 4.41 -11.19 3.58
C THR A 185 3.92 -11.72 2.23
N ALA A 186 4.30 -12.96 1.88
CA ALA A 186 3.85 -13.61 0.66
C ALA A 186 2.33 -13.79 0.63
N ASP A 187 1.71 -14.19 1.74
CA ASP A 187 0.27 -14.34 1.86
C ASP A 187 -0.44 -13.00 1.61
N PHE A 188 0.02 -11.91 2.24
CA PHE A 188 -0.56 -10.59 2.01
C PHE A 188 -0.42 -10.11 0.56
N TYR A 189 0.73 -10.31 -0.08
CA TYR A 189 0.88 -9.99 -1.50
C TYR A 189 0.03 -10.88 -2.41
N GLY A 190 -0.11 -12.16 -2.09
CA GLY A 190 -0.95 -13.10 -2.83
C GLY A 190 -2.43 -12.71 -2.75
N ASP A 191 -2.90 -12.30 -1.58
CA ASP A 191 -4.27 -11.84 -1.40
C ASP A 191 -4.51 -10.47 -2.06
N ALA A 192 -3.55 -9.55 -1.99
CA ALA A 192 -3.60 -8.30 -2.74
C ALA A 192 -3.64 -8.53 -4.25
N PHE A 193 -2.83 -9.47 -4.76
CA PHE A 193 -2.82 -9.87 -6.16
C PHE A 193 -4.18 -10.41 -6.60
N LYS A 194 -4.79 -11.34 -5.83
CA LYS A 194 -6.13 -11.86 -6.13
C LYS A 194 -7.17 -10.74 -6.14
N GLN A 195 -7.13 -9.82 -5.18
CA GLN A 195 -8.07 -8.69 -5.14
C GLN A 195 -7.88 -7.73 -6.32
N CYS A 196 -6.67 -7.59 -6.84
CA CYS A 196 -6.35 -6.76 -8.00
C CYS A 196 -6.67 -7.46 -9.33
N GLN A 197 -6.53 -8.78 -9.43
CA GLN A 197 -6.67 -9.55 -10.68
C GLN A 197 -8.06 -9.43 -11.32
N TYR A 198 -9.09 -9.28 -10.49
CA TYR A 198 -10.48 -9.16 -10.94
C TYR A 198 -10.92 -7.71 -11.18
N LYS A 199 -10.00 -6.73 -11.13
CA LYS A 199 -10.33 -5.30 -11.12
C LYS A 199 -9.44 -4.51 -12.09
N GLU A 200 -10.05 -3.83 -13.06
CA GLU A 200 -9.34 -2.95 -14.02
C GLU A 200 -8.96 -1.57 -13.43
N ASN A 201 -9.23 -1.35 -12.14
CA ASN A 201 -9.28 -0.02 -11.55
C ASN A 201 -7.95 0.47 -11.01
N LEU A 202 -7.04 -0.47 -10.73
CA LEU A 202 -5.68 -0.13 -10.36
C LEU A 202 -4.81 -0.03 -11.61
N PRO A 203 -3.77 0.81 -11.57
CA PRO A 203 -2.85 0.96 -12.67
C PRO A 203 -2.21 -0.37 -13.07
N LYS A 204 -2.03 -0.57 -14.37
CA LYS A 204 -1.65 -1.86 -14.99
C LYS A 204 -0.33 -2.42 -14.46
N GLU A 205 0.52 -1.54 -13.93
CA GLU A 205 1.83 -1.87 -13.43
C GLU A 205 1.78 -2.45 -11.99
N VAL A 206 0.68 -2.29 -11.25
CA VAL A 206 0.51 -2.81 -9.88
C VAL A 206 0.42 -4.33 -9.86
N LEU A 207 -0.35 -4.92 -10.78
CA LEU A 207 -0.58 -6.37 -10.82
C LEU A 207 0.72 -7.19 -10.98
N PRO A 208 1.61 -6.91 -11.97
CA PRO A 208 2.86 -7.64 -12.11
C PRO A 208 3.82 -7.42 -10.92
N VAL A 209 3.77 -6.24 -10.30
CA VAL A 209 4.53 -5.93 -9.07
C VAL A 209 4.08 -6.83 -7.91
N LEU A 210 2.77 -6.96 -7.67
CA LEU A 210 2.25 -7.83 -6.60
C LEU A 210 2.59 -9.29 -6.84
N ALA A 211 2.47 -9.77 -8.09
CA ALA A 211 2.87 -11.12 -8.47
C ALA A 211 4.36 -11.37 -8.19
N ALA A 212 5.22 -10.44 -8.62
CA ALA A 212 6.66 -10.54 -8.39
C ALA A 212 6.99 -10.57 -6.89
N LYS A 213 6.42 -9.67 -6.09
CA LYS A 213 6.65 -9.64 -4.64
C LYS A 213 6.14 -10.88 -3.93
N HIS A 214 4.98 -11.41 -4.33
CA HIS A 214 4.47 -12.68 -3.83
C HIS A 214 5.49 -13.81 -4.04
N CYS A 215 5.96 -14.01 -5.28
CA CYS A 215 6.93 -15.05 -5.62
C CYS A 215 8.27 -14.84 -4.89
N ILE A 216 8.78 -13.62 -4.83
CA ILE A 216 10.05 -13.31 -4.13
C ILE A 216 9.92 -13.64 -2.64
N MET A 217 8.81 -13.30 -1.99
CA MET A 217 8.61 -13.56 -0.57
C MET A 217 8.44 -15.07 -0.29
N GLN A 218 7.76 -15.80 -1.17
CA GLN A 218 7.72 -17.28 -1.09
C GLN A 218 9.12 -17.89 -1.21
N ALA A 219 9.92 -17.41 -2.19
CA ALA A 219 11.28 -17.88 -2.36
C ALA A 219 12.16 -17.59 -1.14
N ASN A 220 11.99 -16.44 -0.47
CA ASN A 220 12.68 -16.12 0.77
C ASN A 220 12.23 -17.02 1.93
N ALA A 221 10.94 -17.32 2.04
CA ALA A 221 10.43 -18.23 3.06
C ALA A 221 11.06 -19.62 2.92
N GLU A 222 11.12 -20.17 1.70
CA GLU A 222 11.73 -21.47 1.44
C GLU A 222 13.24 -21.48 1.65
N LEU A 223 13.93 -20.39 1.30
CA LEU A 223 15.37 -20.23 1.56
C LEU A 223 15.67 -20.32 3.07
N HIS A 224 14.97 -19.55 3.90
CA HIS A 224 15.23 -19.59 5.34
C HIS A 224 14.78 -20.91 5.99
N GLN A 225 13.74 -21.56 5.46
CA GLN A 225 13.39 -22.92 5.90
C GLN A 225 14.46 -23.95 5.52
N SER A 226 15.11 -23.82 4.36
CA SER A 226 16.20 -24.72 3.97
C SER A 226 17.43 -24.56 4.88
N LEU A 227 17.75 -23.32 5.29
CA LEU A 227 18.80 -23.04 6.27
C LEU A 227 18.50 -23.68 7.63
N LEU A 228 17.24 -23.68 8.07
CA LEU A 228 16.82 -24.36 9.29
C LEU A 228 16.94 -25.89 9.16
N ALA A 229 16.55 -26.47 8.02
CA ALA A 229 16.70 -27.89 7.75
C ALA A 229 18.17 -28.32 7.76
N LYS A 230 19.05 -27.50 7.17
CA LYS A 230 20.50 -27.68 7.21
C LYS A 230 21.05 -27.73 8.64
N GLN A 231 20.64 -26.78 9.49
CA GLN A 231 21.05 -26.74 10.91
C GLN A 231 20.63 -28.02 11.65
N LYS A 232 19.48 -28.61 11.28
CA LYS A 232 18.98 -29.90 11.81
C LYS A 232 19.58 -31.13 11.12
N LYS A 233 20.48 -30.95 10.15
CA LYS A 233 21.07 -32.02 9.31
C LYS A 233 20.03 -32.80 8.49
N HIS A 234 18.90 -32.17 8.17
CA HIS A 234 17.86 -32.72 7.28
C HIS A 234 18.17 -32.36 5.82
N PHE A 235 19.24 -32.92 5.26
CA PHE A 235 19.73 -32.53 3.93
C PHE A 235 18.73 -32.79 2.79
N GLY A 236 17.86 -33.79 2.91
CA GLY A 236 16.79 -34.03 1.94
C GLY A 236 15.76 -32.90 1.90
N GLU A 237 15.37 -32.39 3.07
CA GLU A 237 14.46 -31.24 3.18
C GLU A 237 15.15 -29.95 2.69
N GLU A 238 16.42 -29.75 3.02
CA GLU A 238 17.22 -28.61 2.50
C GLU A 238 17.22 -28.56 0.97
N ILE A 239 17.56 -29.67 0.30
CA ILE A 239 17.63 -29.74 -1.16
C ILE A 239 16.26 -29.49 -1.79
N ALA A 240 15.21 -30.13 -1.26
CA ALA A 240 13.85 -29.96 -1.78
C ALA A 240 13.40 -28.49 -1.71
N ARG A 241 13.66 -27.81 -0.59
CA ARG A 241 13.30 -26.39 -0.42
C ARG A 241 14.12 -25.46 -1.31
N LEU A 242 15.42 -25.75 -1.49
CA LEU A 242 16.27 -24.99 -2.40
C LEU A 242 15.82 -25.12 -3.86
N GLN A 243 15.36 -26.30 -4.27
CA GLN A 243 14.78 -26.50 -5.61
C GLN A 243 13.53 -25.64 -5.82
N VAL A 244 12.64 -25.56 -4.82
CA VAL A 244 11.46 -24.67 -4.87
C VAL A 244 11.91 -23.21 -4.93
N HIS A 245 12.83 -22.79 -4.07
CA HIS A 245 13.39 -21.43 -4.09
C HIS A 245 13.93 -21.05 -5.48
N THR A 246 14.76 -21.89 -6.09
CA THR A 246 15.33 -21.63 -7.42
C THR A 246 14.25 -21.56 -8.49
N HIS A 247 13.29 -22.49 -8.49
CA HIS A 247 12.20 -22.50 -9.46
C HIS A 247 11.34 -21.22 -9.36
N THR A 248 10.88 -20.88 -8.16
CA THR A 248 10.07 -19.68 -7.91
C THR A 248 10.84 -18.40 -8.27
N HIS A 249 12.15 -18.37 -8.03
CA HIS A 249 12.98 -17.23 -8.41
C HIS A 249 13.13 -17.07 -9.93
N THR A 250 13.35 -18.17 -10.67
CA THR A 250 13.50 -18.14 -12.14
C THR A 250 12.22 -17.75 -12.90
N HIS A 251 11.05 -18.00 -12.32
CA HIS A 251 9.76 -17.66 -12.92
C HIS A 251 9.18 -16.33 -12.43
N THR A 252 9.93 -15.57 -11.62
CA THR A 252 9.54 -14.18 -11.31
C THR A 252 9.60 -13.37 -12.61
N PRO A 253 8.51 -12.75 -13.08
CA PRO A 253 8.58 -11.85 -14.22
C PRO A 253 9.43 -10.65 -13.82
N LEU A 254 10.71 -10.67 -14.18
CA LEU A 254 11.55 -9.48 -14.16
C LEU A 254 10.94 -8.54 -15.21
N THR A 255 10.26 -7.49 -14.75
CA THR A 255 9.83 -6.38 -15.60
C THR A 255 11.08 -5.81 -16.27
N THR A 256 11.32 -6.23 -17.51
CA THR A 256 12.14 -5.51 -18.49
C THR A 256 11.46 -4.21 -18.90
#